data_AF-A0A934F501-F1
#
_entry.id   AF-A0A934F501-F1
#
_cell.length_a   1.000
_cell.length_b   1.000
_cell.length_c   1.000
_cell.angle_alpha   90.00
_cell.angle_beta   90.00
_cell.angle_gamma   90.00
#
_symmetry.space_group_name_H-M   'P 1'
#
loop_
_entity.id
_entity.type
_entity.pdbx_description
1 polymer ?
#
loop_
_entity_poly.entity_id
_entity_poly.type
_entity_poly.pdbx_seq_one_letter_code
_entity_poly.pdbx_strand_id
1 'polypeptide(L)'
;MPLRRPPAGVAFVAFTHGLTGLVIVAASVLLLSLTRNLPRFGFGFRTYVSVGGLAGLYLLTAVLVWFGWPFGRLLSRICGLLYLPRPAFGFRIWDTMDSPEFRDHFRRPRMETPPENSPSPPGR
;
A
#
# COMPACT_ATOMS: atom_id res chain seq x y z
N MET A 1 9.65 1.26 18.57
CA MET A 1 10.38 0.44 17.57
C MET A 1 10.98 1.38 16.54
N PRO A 2 12.30 1.34 16.28
CA PRO A 2 12.88 2.18 15.23
C PRO A 2 12.24 1.82 13.88
N LEU A 3 11.77 2.83 13.15
CA LEU A 3 11.24 2.69 11.79
C LEU A 3 12.37 2.21 10.88
N ARG A 4 12.50 0.89 10.69
CA ARG A 4 13.38 0.33 9.68
C ARG A 4 12.92 0.87 8.34
N ARG A 5 13.77 1.65 7.65
CA ARG A 5 13.46 2.16 6.31
C ARG A 5 13.16 0.95 5.40
N PRO A 6 12.03 0.94 4.70
CA PRO A 6 11.72 -0.15 3.78
C PRO A 6 12.70 -0.14 2.59
N PRO A 7 12.86 -1.29 1.90
CA PRO A 7 13.60 -1.36 0.64
C PRO A 7 13.11 -0.34 -0.39
N ALA A 8 13.98 0.12 -1.29
CA ALA A 8 13.65 1.18 -2.24
C ALA A 8 12.40 0.89 -3.09
N GLY A 9 12.23 -0.35 -3.57
CA GLY A 9 11.04 -0.76 -4.32
C GLY A 9 9.76 -0.72 -3.49
N VAL A 10 9.84 -1.11 -2.21
CA VAL A 10 8.71 -1.03 -1.27
C VAL A 10 8.34 0.42 -1.00
N ALA A 11 9.35 1.28 -0.74
CA ALA A 11 9.14 2.70 -0.54
C ALA A 11 8.47 3.32 -1.78
N PHE A 12 8.98 3.04 -2.99
CA PHE A 12 8.41 3.55 -4.24
C PHE A 12 6.93 3.18 -4.40
N VAL A 13 6.57 1.91 -4.21
CA VAL A 13 5.18 1.45 -4.34
C VAL A 13 4.29 2.06 -3.24
N ALA A 14 4.75 2.09 -1.99
CA ALA A 14 4.03 2.70 -0.88
C ALA A 14 3.77 4.20 -1.11
N PHE A 15 4.80 4.96 -1.52
CA PHE A 15 4.67 6.38 -1.86
C PHE A 15 3.72 6.59 -3.02
N THR A 16 3.77 5.74 -4.04
CA THR A 16 2.88 5.85 -5.20
C THR A 16 1.41 5.70 -4.79
N HIS A 17 1.08 4.67 -4.00
CA HIS A 17 -0.29 4.51 -3.49
C HIS A 17 -0.69 5.64 -2.54
N GLY A 18 0.22 6.07 -1.68
CA GLY A 18 -0.03 7.17 -0.74
C GLY A 18 -0.33 8.47 -1.47
N LEU A 19 0.47 8.82 -2.48
CA LEU A 19 0.28 10.01 -3.30
C LEU A 19 -1.03 9.94 -4.09
N THR A 20 -1.35 8.80 -4.70
CA THR A 20 -2.64 8.60 -5.37
C THR A 20 -3.81 8.82 -4.42
N GLY A 21 -3.77 8.23 -3.22
CA GLY A 21 -4.79 8.42 -2.20
C GLY A 21 -4.94 9.89 -1.77
N LEU A 22 -3.82 10.58 -1.54
CA LEU A 22 -3.81 12.00 -1.19
C LEU A 22 -4.35 12.88 -2.31
N VAL A 23 -4.04 12.59 -3.57
CA VAL A 23 -4.57 13.31 -4.73
C VAL A 23 -6.09 13.14 -4.81
N ILE A 24 -6.62 11.93 -4.58
CA ILE A 24 -8.07 11.69 -4.56
C ILE A 24 -8.72 12.51 -3.45
N VAL A 25 -8.16 12.54 -2.24
CA VAL A 25 -8.69 13.35 -1.13
C VAL A 25 -8.64 14.84 -1.48
N ALA A 26 -7.50 15.35 -1.93
CA ALA A 26 -7.32 16.76 -2.25
C ALA A 26 -8.27 17.21 -3.36
N ALA A 27 -8.41 16.41 -4.43
CA ALA A 27 -9.34 16.68 -5.52
C ALA A 27 -10.80 16.67 -5.04
N SER A 28 -11.16 15.73 -4.16
CA SER A 28 -12.51 15.64 -3.58
C SER A 28 -12.84 16.85 -2.70
N VAL A 29 -11.90 17.27 -1.85
CA VAL A 29 -12.04 18.45 -0.99
C VAL A 29 -12.14 19.72 -1.84
N LEU A 30 -11.31 19.84 -2.88
CA LEU A 30 -11.36 20.97 -3.80
C LEU A 30 -12.71 21.02 -4.53
N LEU A 31 -13.16 19.88 -5.07
CA LEU A 31 -14.44 19.78 -5.76
C LEU A 31 -15.59 20.16 -4.84
N LEU A 32 -15.63 19.61 -3.62
CA LEU A 32 -16.63 19.95 -2.61
C LEU A 32 -16.61 21.45 -2.28
N SER A 33 -15.41 22.03 -2.14
CA SER A 33 -15.24 23.46 -1.81
C SER A 33 -15.74 24.37 -2.94
N LEU A 34 -15.58 23.96 -4.19
CA LEU A 34 -16.05 24.70 -5.37
C LEU A 34 -17.56 24.54 -5.59
N THR A 35 -18.12 23.35 -5.31
CA THR A 35 -19.54 23.06 -5.58
C THR A 35 -20.48 23.37 -4.44
N ARG A 36 -20.00 23.55 -3.19
CA ARG A 36 -20.86 23.75 -2.01
C ARG A 36 -21.83 24.93 -2.10
N ASN A 37 -21.53 25.94 -2.93
CA ASN A 37 -22.36 27.14 -3.10
C ASN A 37 -23.19 27.12 -4.40
N LEU A 38 -23.13 26.04 -5.18
CA LEU A 38 -23.86 25.92 -6.45
C LEU A 38 -25.19 25.16 -6.22
N PRO A 39 -26.35 25.81 -6.36
CA PRO A 39 -27.66 25.23 -6.00
C PRO A 39 -28.11 24.05 -6.89
N ARG A 40 -27.40 23.77 -8.00
CA ARG A 40 -27.70 22.66 -8.92
C ARG A 40 -26.76 21.47 -8.81
N PHE A 41 -25.67 21.57 -8.03
CA PHE A 41 -24.66 20.52 -7.92
C PHE A 41 -24.69 19.88 -6.54
N GLY A 42 -25.31 18.70 -6.45
CA GLY A 42 -25.31 17.87 -5.25
C GLY A 42 -24.73 16.49 -5.57
N PHE A 43 -23.69 16.09 -4.85
CA PHE A 43 -23.20 14.71 -4.90
C PHE A 43 -24.04 13.84 -3.96
N GLY A 44 -24.48 12.68 -4.45
CA GLY A 44 -25.19 11.72 -3.61
C GLY A 44 -24.28 11.06 -2.59
N PHE A 45 -24.86 10.52 -1.50
CA PHE A 45 -24.13 9.76 -0.48
C PHE A 45 -23.22 8.67 -1.07
N ARG A 46 -23.72 7.96 -2.09
CA ARG A 46 -22.96 6.92 -2.80
C ARG A 46 -21.64 7.43 -3.38
N THR A 47 -21.62 8.65 -3.92
CA THR A 47 -20.41 9.27 -4.48
C THR A 47 -19.34 9.46 -3.41
N TYR A 48 -19.72 10.00 -2.24
CA TYR A 48 -18.79 10.18 -1.13
C TYR A 48 -18.24 8.86 -0.59
N VAL A 49 -19.09 7.85 -0.47
CA VAL A 49 -18.65 6.51 -0.04
C VAL A 49 -17.69 5.88 -1.05
N SER A 50 -17.99 5.96 -2.34
CA SER A 50 -17.12 5.39 -3.38
C SER A 50 -15.77 6.11 -3.45
N VAL A 51 -15.76 7.44 -3.49
CA VAL A 51 -14.52 8.22 -3.61
C VAL A 51 -13.71 8.19 -2.32
N GLY A 52 -14.37 8.33 -1.17
CA GLY A 52 -13.73 8.20 0.14
C GLY A 52 -13.21 6.79 0.38
N GLY A 53 -13.97 5.75 0.00
CA GLY A 53 -13.55 4.36 0.06
C GLY A 53 -12.34 4.09 -0.83
N LEU A 54 -12.30 4.65 -2.03
CA LEU A 54 -11.15 4.52 -2.94
C LEU A 54 -9.91 5.21 -2.38
N ALA A 55 -10.03 6.46 -1.89
CA ALA A 55 -8.95 7.16 -1.22
C ALA A 55 -8.43 6.37 -0.01
N GLY A 56 -9.34 5.90 0.85
CA GLY A 56 -9.02 5.08 2.01
C GLY A 56 -8.31 3.79 1.64
N LEU A 57 -8.75 3.11 0.57
CA LEU A 57 -8.12 1.90 0.07
C LEU A 57 -6.66 2.14 -0.36
N TYR A 58 -6.39 3.24 -1.08
CA TYR A 58 -5.04 3.61 -1.50
C TYR A 58 -4.13 3.93 -0.30
N LEU A 59 -4.62 4.72 0.65
CA LEU A 59 -3.87 5.09 1.85
C LEU A 59 -3.60 3.85 2.74
N LEU A 60 -4.61 3.00 2.93
CA LEU A 60 -4.45 1.75 3.67
C LEU A 60 -3.43 0.84 2.98
N THR A 61 -3.49 0.72 1.65
CA THR A 61 -2.54 -0.07 0.87
C THR A 61 -1.11 0.46 1.04
N ALA A 62 -0.92 1.79 1.00
CA ALA A 62 0.39 2.41 1.23
C ALA A 62 0.97 2.03 2.59
N VAL A 63 0.15 2.10 3.65
CA VAL A 63 0.54 1.72 5.02
C VAL A 63 0.87 0.23 5.11
N LEU A 64 0.02 -0.64 4.57
CA LEU A 64 0.23 -2.09 4.62
C LEU A 64 1.48 -2.52 3.85
N VAL A 65 1.75 -1.90 2.70
CA VAL A 65 2.98 -2.13 1.92
C VAL A 65 4.20 -1.65 2.71
N TRP A 66 4.15 -0.46 3.30
CA TRP A 66 5.24 0.09 4.11
C TRP A 66 5.64 -0.86 5.25
N PHE A 67 4.67 -1.40 5.97
CA PHE A 67 4.90 -2.31 7.10
C PHE A 67 5.05 -3.78 6.72
N GLY A 68 4.98 -4.14 5.43
CA GLY A 68 5.14 -5.53 5.00
C GLY A 68 4.01 -6.46 5.46
N TRP A 69 2.80 -5.93 5.65
CA TRP A 69 1.65 -6.73 6.08
C TRP A 69 1.20 -7.71 4.99
N PRO A 70 0.77 -8.93 5.34
CA PRO A 70 0.53 -10.01 4.37
C PRO A 70 -0.51 -9.67 3.29
N PHE A 71 -1.49 -8.82 3.60
CA PHE A 71 -2.49 -8.35 2.65
C PHE A 71 -2.00 -7.20 1.76
N GLY A 72 -0.94 -6.50 2.14
CA GLY A 72 -0.42 -5.33 1.43
C GLY A 72 -0.06 -5.63 -0.03
N ARG A 73 0.51 -6.81 -0.31
CA ARG A 73 0.85 -7.21 -1.68
C ARG A 73 -0.40 -7.44 -2.55
N LEU A 74 -1.43 -8.09 -2.02
CA LEU A 74 -2.67 -8.34 -2.76
C LEU A 74 -3.40 -7.04 -3.06
N LEU A 75 -3.57 -6.20 -2.04
CA LEU A 75 -4.18 -4.88 -2.15
C LEU A 75 -3.41 -3.99 -3.13
N SER A 76 -2.08 -4.03 -3.11
CA SER A 76 -1.23 -3.30 -4.06
C SER A 76 -1.44 -3.75 -5.50
N ARG A 77 -1.64 -5.05 -5.75
CA ARG A 77 -1.99 -5.56 -7.10
C ARG A 77 -3.36 -5.07 -7.56
N ILE A 78 -4.37 -5.10 -6.68
CA ILE A 78 -5.72 -4.62 -7.01
C ILE A 78 -5.68 -3.12 -7.33
N CYS A 79 -5.04 -2.31 -6.47
CA CYS A 79 -4.87 -0.88 -6.71
C CYS A 79 -4.04 -0.59 -7.98
N GLY A 80 -3.11 -1.48 -8.31
CA GLY A 80 -2.30 -1.41 -9.53
C GLY A 80 -3.09 -1.54 -10.83
N LEU A 81 -4.27 -2.18 -10.83
CA LEU A 81 -5.13 -2.28 -12.01
C LEU A 81 -5.59 -0.91 -12.50
N LEU A 82 -5.79 0.04 -11.58
CA LEU A 82 -6.20 1.40 -11.91
C LEU A 82 -5.07 2.23 -12.54
N TYR A 83 -3.83 1.73 -12.53
CA TYR A 83 -2.70 2.37 -13.22
C TYR A 83 -2.54 1.90 -14.68
N LEU A 84 -3.26 0.85 -15.11
CA LEU A 84 -3.20 0.32 -16.48
C LEU A 84 -3.53 1.32 -17.60
N PRO A 85 -4.40 2.34 -17.40
CA PRO A 85 -4.58 3.40 -18.40
C PRO A 85 -3.28 4.18 -18.72
N ARG A 86 -2.25 4.09 -17.88
CA ARG A 86 -0.88 4.56 -18.16
C ARG A 86 0.10 3.38 -18.17
N PRO A 87 0.21 2.65 -19.29
CA PRO A 87 0.89 1.35 -19.33
C PRO A 87 2.35 1.41 -18.87
N ALA A 88 3.14 2.39 -19.32
CA ALA A 88 4.53 2.54 -18.91
C ALA A 88 4.71 2.72 -17.38
N PHE A 89 3.75 3.37 -16.72
CA PHE A 89 3.77 3.58 -15.29
C PHE A 89 3.24 2.36 -14.53
N GLY A 90 2.11 1.79 -14.98
CA GLY A 90 1.51 0.60 -14.41
C GLY A 90 2.45 -0.61 -14.42
N PHE A 91 3.10 -0.87 -15.57
CA PHE A 91 4.06 -1.96 -15.70
C PHE A 91 5.27 -1.77 -14.79
N ARG A 92 5.84 -0.57 -14.70
CA ARG A 92 6.95 -0.30 -13.78
C ARG A 92 6.62 -0.63 -12.32
N ILE A 93 5.39 -0.32 -11.89
CA ILE A 93 4.93 -0.65 -10.52
C ILE A 93 4.78 -2.16 -10.37
N TRP A 94 4.23 -2.85 -11.37
CA TRP A 94 4.06 -4.30 -11.35
C TRP A 94 5.39 -5.03 -11.35
N ASP A 95 6.35 -4.62 -12.19
CA ASP A 95 7.71 -5.15 -12.22
C ASP A 95 8.40 -4.97 -10.86
N THR A 96 8.21 -3.80 -10.24
CA THR A 96 8.72 -3.56 -8.87
C THR A 96 8.06 -4.48 -7.86
N MET A 97 6.75 -4.74 -7.97
CA MET A 97 6.03 -5.65 -7.08
C MET A 97 6.41 -7.13 -7.26
N ASP A 98 6.88 -7.50 -8.45
CA ASP A 98 7.33 -8.86 -8.74
C ASP A 98 8.81 -9.08 -8.40
N SER A 99 9.56 -8.03 -8.03
CA SER A 99 10.95 -8.16 -7.62
C SER A 99 11.10 -9.02 -6.34
N PRO A 100 12.21 -9.78 -6.22
CA PRO A 100 12.48 -10.58 -5.02
C PRO A 100 12.49 -9.73 -3.75
N GLU A 101 13.09 -8.53 -3.79
CA GLU A 101 13.18 -7.66 -2.61
C GLU A 101 11.80 -7.21 -2.13
N PHE A 102 10.90 -6.90 -3.07
CA PHE A 102 9.53 -6.53 -2.73
C PHE A 102 8.79 -7.72 -2.13
N ARG A 103 8.93 -8.92 -2.70
CA ARG A 103 8.25 -10.13 -2.21
C ARG A 103 8.75 -10.56 -0.83
N ASP A 104 10.05 -10.43 -0.58
CA ASP A 104 10.68 -10.80 0.68
C ASP A 104 10.28 -9.87 1.84
N HIS A 105 9.98 -8.60 1.54
CA HIS A 105 9.47 -7.65 2.54
C HIS A 105 8.17 -8.10 3.24
N PHE A 106 7.36 -8.94 2.57
CA PHE A 106 6.11 -9.48 3.13
C PHE A 106 6.27 -10.87 3.76
N ARG A 107 7.45 -11.49 3.64
CA ARG A 107 7.71 -12.78 4.27
C ARG A 107 7.95 -12.54 5.76
N ARG A 108 7.18 -13.22 6.62
CA ARG A 108 7.45 -13.22 8.07
C ARG A 108 8.87 -13.79 8.31
N PRO A 109 9.58 -13.34 9.36
CA PRO A 109 10.79 -14.02 9.79
C PRO A 109 10.44 -15.50 9.97
N ARG A 110 11.12 -16.37 9.22
CA ARG A 110 11.16 -17.78 9.58
C ARG A 110 11.74 -17.77 10.99
N MET A 111 11.02 -18.32 11.98
CA MET A 111 11.70 -18.62 13.24
C MET A 111 12.87 -19.51 12.85
N GLU A 112 14.08 -18.96 12.91
CA GLU A 112 15.29 -19.77 12.82
C GLU A 112 15.18 -20.72 14.00
N THR A 113 14.88 -21.98 13.70
CA THR A 113 15.00 -23.05 14.68
C THR A 113 16.42 -22.94 15.25
N PRO A 114 16.61 -22.89 16.57
CA PRO A 114 17.94 -22.84 17.15
C PRO A 114 18.78 -23.98 16.56
N PRO A 115 20.06 -23.76 16.22
CA PRO A 115 20.89 -24.81 15.67
C PRO A 115 20.85 -26.02 16.61
N GLU A 116 20.57 -27.19 16.06
CA GLU A 116 20.52 -28.53 16.70
C GLU A 116 21.88 -28.97 17.29
N ASN A 117 22.80 -28.03 17.53
CA ASN A 117 24.12 -28.25 18.09
C ASN A 117 24.29 -27.49 19.41
N SER A 118 23.24 -27.42 20.23
CA SER A 118 23.40 -27.03 21.64
C SER A 118 23.95 -28.26 22.37
N PRO A 119 25.20 -28.24 22.90
CA PRO A 119 25.75 -29.39 23.60
C PRO A 119 24.89 -29.72 24.81
N SER A 120 24.47 -30.98 24.91
CA SER A 120 23.72 -31.49 26.07
C SER A 120 24.46 -31.15 27.37
N PRO A 121 23.76 -30.65 28.40
CA PRO A 121 24.39 -30.40 29.69
C PRO A 121 24.95 -31.72 30.24
N PRO A 122 26.14 -31.71 30.87
CA PRO A 122 26.73 -32.93 31.41
C PRO A 122 25.78 -33.50 32.47
N GLY A 123 25.44 -34.78 32.28
CA GLY A 123 24.57 -35.54 33.16
C GLY A 123 25.06 -35.50 34.60
N ARG A 124 24.12 -35.39 35.53
CA ARG A 124 24.32 -35.71 36.94
C ARG A 124 23.95 -37.16 37.19
#